data_AF-A0A7S2AYX1-F1
#
_entry.id   AF-A0A7S2AYX1-F1
#
_cell.length_a   1.000
_cell.length_b   1.000
_cell.length_c   1.000
_cell.angle_alpha   90.00
_cell.angle_beta   90.00
_cell.angle_gamma   90.00
#
_symmetry.space_group_name_H-M   'P 1'
#
loop_
_entity.id
_entity.type
_entity.pdbx_description
1 polymer ?
#
loop_
_entity_poly.entity_id
_entity_poly.type
_entity_poly.pdbx_seq_one_letter_code
_entity_poly.pdbx_strand_id
1 'polypeptide(L)'
;FESAPYGCASLYDGSEEYGAGYLGYNDACIGDEASQEMASAVQTAFDQGKIDDPENLQGMPIFVASGGKDTIVNASVNTAAAIMYSEYLGAIVNLTEIADAQHSLFIDQATKDECLYCSDSCSHLGEPYINNCNFSDAKHALLHIYREDLSPPIPWLEDNIITINQSAFFPRINTTANATAEAEALQMSETAFAYVPSSCKGDARSCRVHVQYHGCGCSQMELLTGMTFVKHTGFNGWAEANAIMVLYPQSWGISCWNWDGEQAYDPGYDTNQSLQLTVVNRMIEALAYGVIV
;
A
#
# COMPACT_ATOMS: atom_id res chain seq x y z
N PHE A 1 -4.83 2.77 3.33
CA PHE A 1 -4.76 3.17 1.90
C PHE A 1 -5.22 2.00 1.07
N GLU A 2 -6.36 2.19 0.44
CA GLU A 2 -7.26 1.14 0.00
C GLU A 2 -6.66 0.38 -1.19
N SER A 3 -6.60 -0.94 -1.03
CA SER A 3 -6.18 -1.84 -2.09
C SER A 3 -7.31 -1.92 -3.11
N ALA A 4 -6.98 -1.77 -4.40
CA ALA A 4 -7.84 -2.35 -5.41
C ALA A 4 -7.87 -3.87 -5.18
N PRO A 5 -9.01 -4.48 -4.84
CA PRO A 5 -9.05 -5.90 -4.54
C PRO A 5 -8.60 -6.69 -5.77
N TYR A 6 -7.90 -7.80 -5.54
CA TYR A 6 -7.39 -8.62 -6.64
C TYR A 6 -8.51 -9.01 -7.61
N GLY A 7 -8.30 -8.81 -8.92
CA GLY A 7 -9.28 -9.15 -9.95
C GLY A 7 -10.46 -8.17 -10.10
N CYS A 8 -10.67 -7.23 -9.17
CA CYS A 8 -11.76 -6.26 -9.26
C CYS A 8 -11.70 -5.39 -10.53
N ALA A 9 -10.50 -4.93 -10.92
CA ALA A 9 -10.32 -4.15 -12.15
C ALA A 9 -10.77 -4.91 -13.41
N SER A 10 -10.76 -6.25 -13.40
CA SER A 10 -11.23 -7.07 -14.52
C SER A 10 -12.76 -7.22 -14.58
N LEU A 11 -13.47 -6.84 -13.51
CA LEU A 11 -14.93 -6.83 -13.47
C LEU A 11 -15.53 -5.57 -14.12
N TYR A 12 -14.68 -4.57 -14.38
CA TYR A 12 -15.05 -3.32 -15.01
C TYR A 12 -14.70 -3.34 -16.51
N ASP A 13 -15.69 -3.11 -17.40
CA ASP A 13 -15.53 -3.19 -18.87
C ASP A 13 -14.97 -1.90 -19.51
N GLY A 14 -14.57 -0.87 -18.75
CA GLY A 14 -13.87 0.32 -19.29
C GLY A 14 -14.61 1.12 -20.37
N SER A 15 -15.85 0.76 -20.72
CA SER A 15 -16.55 1.30 -21.89
C SER A 15 -17.23 2.65 -21.64
N GLU A 16 -17.09 3.22 -20.44
CA GLU A 16 -17.69 4.50 -20.08
C GLU A 16 -16.63 5.61 -19.95
N GLU A 17 -17.04 6.77 -20.46
CA GLU A 17 -16.29 7.99 -20.76
C GLU A 17 -15.25 8.40 -19.69
N TYR A 18 -14.11 8.93 -20.15
CA TYR A 18 -13.00 9.44 -19.32
C TYR A 18 -13.54 10.35 -18.19
N GLY A 19 -13.52 9.84 -16.95
CA GLY A 19 -14.13 10.48 -15.77
C GLY A 19 -15.20 9.63 -15.05
N ALA A 20 -15.67 8.53 -15.66
CA ALA A 20 -16.58 7.55 -15.06
C ALA A 20 -15.87 6.37 -14.35
N GLY A 21 -14.54 6.27 -14.45
CA GLY A 21 -13.75 5.11 -14.00
C GLY A 21 -13.96 4.73 -12.54
N TYR A 22 -13.95 5.68 -11.60
CA TYR A 22 -14.17 5.38 -10.17
C TYR A 22 -15.62 5.01 -9.84
N LEU A 23 -16.61 5.55 -10.57
CA LEU A 23 -18.02 5.19 -10.35
C LEU A 23 -18.29 3.77 -10.85
N GLY A 24 -17.83 3.45 -12.05
CA GLY A 24 -17.95 2.10 -12.60
C GLY A 24 -17.16 1.06 -11.82
N TYR A 25 -15.98 1.43 -11.29
CA TYR A 25 -15.20 0.57 -10.41
C TYR A 25 -15.93 0.29 -9.07
N ASN A 26 -16.45 1.33 -8.40
CA ASN A 26 -17.21 1.15 -7.16
C ASN A 26 -18.47 0.31 -7.38
N ASP A 27 -19.15 0.47 -8.52
CA ASP A 27 -20.36 -0.32 -8.83
C ASP A 27 -20.03 -1.77 -9.20
N ALA A 28 -18.91 -2.02 -9.87
CA ALA A 28 -18.50 -3.38 -10.29
C ALA A 28 -18.00 -4.24 -9.13
N CYS A 29 -17.48 -3.64 -8.06
CA CYS A 29 -16.74 -4.35 -7.03
C CYS A 29 -17.42 -4.40 -5.66
N ILE A 30 -18.74 -4.54 -5.65
CA ILE A 30 -19.55 -4.59 -4.43
C ILE A 30 -20.41 -5.86 -4.38
N GLY A 31 -20.66 -6.31 -3.14
CA GLY A 31 -21.54 -7.45 -2.88
C GLY A 31 -20.85 -8.81 -3.02
N ASP A 32 -21.63 -9.86 -2.74
CA ASP A 32 -21.13 -11.24 -2.71
C ASP A 32 -20.79 -11.78 -4.11
N GLU A 33 -21.51 -11.36 -5.15
CA GLU A 33 -21.21 -11.74 -6.53
C GLU A 33 -19.82 -11.26 -6.96
N ALA A 34 -19.51 -9.98 -6.76
CA ALA A 34 -18.15 -9.46 -6.99
C ALA A 34 -17.11 -10.19 -6.14
N SER A 35 -17.41 -10.51 -4.89
CA SER A 35 -16.51 -11.27 -4.00
C SER A 35 -16.17 -12.65 -4.56
N GLN A 36 -17.17 -13.36 -5.10
CA GLN A 36 -17.00 -14.65 -5.77
C GLN A 36 -16.18 -14.53 -7.06
N GLU A 37 -16.48 -13.53 -7.89
CA GLU A 37 -15.78 -13.31 -9.16
C GLU A 37 -14.30 -12.97 -8.93
N MET A 38 -13.99 -12.13 -7.95
CA MET A 38 -12.61 -11.82 -7.56
C MET A 38 -11.87 -13.07 -7.03
N ALA A 39 -12.52 -13.91 -6.22
CA ALA A 39 -11.94 -15.17 -5.78
C ALA A 39 -11.69 -16.14 -6.96
N SER A 40 -12.60 -16.16 -7.93
CA SER A 40 -12.44 -16.93 -9.18
C SER A 40 -11.29 -16.42 -10.04
N ALA A 41 -11.06 -15.10 -10.06
CA ALA A 41 -9.91 -14.48 -10.73
C ALA A 41 -8.58 -14.92 -10.09
N VAL A 42 -8.51 -15.01 -8.75
CA VAL A 42 -7.36 -15.57 -8.03
C VAL A 42 -7.09 -17.01 -8.48
N GLN A 43 -8.11 -17.88 -8.46
CA GLN A 43 -7.95 -19.28 -8.88
C GLN A 43 -7.52 -19.39 -10.35
N THR A 44 -8.11 -18.57 -11.23
CA THR A 44 -7.77 -18.53 -12.66
C THR A 44 -6.31 -18.10 -12.88
N ALA A 45 -5.83 -17.09 -12.16
CA ALA A 45 -4.45 -16.65 -12.24
C ALA A 45 -3.47 -17.73 -11.76
N PHE A 46 -3.81 -18.46 -10.69
CA PHE A 46 -3.02 -19.59 -10.20
C PHE A 46 -2.98 -20.74 -11.21
N ASP A 47 -4.12 -21.14 -11.77
CA ASP A 47 -4.20 -22.21 -12.78
C ASP A 47 -3.38 -21.88 -14.04
N GLN A 48 -3.21 -20.58 -14.33
CA GLN A 48 -2.35 -20.07 -15.41
C GLN A 48 -0.87 -19.93 -15.04
N GLY A 49 -0.48 -20.21 -13.79
CA GLY A 49 0.88 -20.07 -13.28
C GLY A 49 1.35 -18.62 -13.12
N LYS A 50 0.41 -17.66 -13.00
CA LYS A 50 0.69 -16.23 -12.90
C LYS A 50 0.92 -15.75 -11.45
N ILE A 51 0.41 -16.47 -10.47
CA ILE A 51 0.57 -16.16 -9.05
C ILE A 51 0.99 -17.42 -8.27
N ASP A 52 1.47 -17.23 -7.05
CA ASP A 52 1.73 -18.32 -6.11
C ASP A 52 0.42 -19.00 -5.66
N ASP A 53 0.57 -20.16 -5.01
CA ASP A 53 -0.56 -20.96 -4.54
C ASP A 53 -1.46 -20.18 -3.57
N PRO A 54 -2.78 -20.04 -3.85
CA PRO A 54 -3.73 -19.41 -2.94
C PRO A 54 -3.84 -20.10 -1.57
N GLU A 55 -3.37 -21.34 -1.42
CA GLU A 55 -3.21 -21.98 -0.10
C GLU A 55 -2.36 -21.14 0.86
N ASN A 56 -1.44 -20.30 0.35
CA ASN A 56 -0.65 -19.39 1.19
C ASN A 56 -1.49 -18.32 1.89
N LEU A 57 -2.71 -18.03 1.41
CA LEU A 57 -3.65 -17.08 2.03
C LEU A 57 -4.42 -17.72 3.20
N GLN A 58 -4.46 -19.05 3.30
CA GLN A 58 -5.18 -19.75 4.37
C GLN A 58 -4.59 -19.37 5.73
N GLY A 59 -5.43 -18.78 6.59
CA GLY A 59 -5.02 -18.30 7.91
C GLY A 59 -4.14 -17.05 7.89
N MET A 60 -3.87 -16.43 6.73
CA MET A 60 -3.08 -15.20 6.62
C MET A 60 -3.83 -14.04 7.30
N PRO A 61 -3.18 -13.22 8.15
CA PRO A 61 -3.81 -12.05 8.72
C PRO A 61 -3.94 -10.93 7.68
N ILE A 62 -5.17 -10.50 7.42
CA ILE A 62 -5.46 -9.36 6.55
C ILE A 62 -6.25 -8.33 7.35
N PHE A 63 -5.73 -7.10 7.43
CA PHE A 63 -6.42 -5.97 8.04
C PHE A 63 -6.97 -5.06 6.95
N VAL A 64 -8.25 -4.74 7.03
CA VAL A 64 -8.94 -3.86 6.08
C VAL A 64 -9.56 -2.73 6.88
N ALA A 65 -9.22 -1.49 6.53
CA ALA A 65 -9.82 -0.29 7.09
C ALA A 65 -10.42 0.55 5.96
N SER A 66 -11.63 1.08 6.18
CA SER A 66 -12.33 1.91 5.20
C SER A 66 -13.06 3.07 5.85
N GLY A 67 -13.27 4.16 5.09
CA GLY A 67 -14.07 5.28 5.54
C GLY A 67 -15.56 5.12 5.20
N GLY A 68 -16.43 5.26 6.19
CA GLY A 68 -17.89 5.15 5.99
C GLY A 68 -18.48 6.27 5.13
N LYS A 69 -17.74 7.36 4.93
CA LYS A 69 -18.11 8.44 4.00
C LYS A 69 -17.29 8.43 2.72
N ASP A 70 -16.30 7.56 2.57
CA ASP A 70 -15.35 7.58 1.46
C ASP A 70 -16.07 7.65 0.11
N THR A 71 -15.81 8.73 -0.63
CA THR A 71 -16.43 9.01 -1.94
C THR A 71 -15.53 8.64 -3.12
N ILE A 72 -14.30 8.17 -2.87
CA ILE A 72 -13.34 7.76 -3.89
C ILE A 72 -13.37 6.23 -4.05
N VAL A 73 -13.20 5.48 -2.94
CA VAL A 73 -13.38 4.02 -2.91
C VAL A 73 -14.35 3.70 -1.79
N ASN A 74 -15.52 3.20 -2.13
CA ASN A 74 -16.58 3.03 -1.14
C ASN A 74 -16.25 1.89 -0.17
N ALA A 75 -16.72 2.03 1.08
CA ALA A 75 -16.61 0.98 2.11
C ALA A 75 -17.16 -0.40 1.64
N SER A 76 -18.15 -0.39 0.73
CA SER A 76 -18.68 -1.60 0.12
C SER A 76 -17.65 -2.38 -0.71
N VAL A 77 -16.70 -1.69 -1.37
CA VAL A 77 -15.62 -2.35 -2.12
C VAL A 77 -14.66 -3.04 -1.16
N ASN A 78 -14.28 -2.36 -0.08
CA ASN A 78 -13.48 -2.93 1.01
C ASN A 78 -14.18 -4.12 1.67
N THR A 79 -15.52 -4.06 1.82
CA THR A 79 -16.34 -5.16 2.34
C THR A 79 -16.30 -6.37 1.40
N ALA A 80 -16.45 -6.17 0.09
CA ALA A 80 -16.35 -7.25 -0.89
C ALA A 80 -14.94 -7.88 -0.89
N ALA A 81 -13.89 -7.07 -0.80
CA ALA A 81 -12.52 -7.54 -0.66
C ALA A 81 -12.34 -8.39 0.60
N ALA A 82 -12.87 -7.93 1.74
CA ALA A 82 -12.82 -8.66 2.99
C ALA A 82 -13.52 -10.02 2.88
N ILE A 83 -14.70 -10.08 2.25
CA ILE A 83 -15.45 -11.32 2.01
C ILE A 83 -14.67 -12.26 1.08
N MET A 84 -14.08 -11.75 -0.02
CA MET A 84 -13.21 -12.53 -0.90
C MET A 84 -12.11 -13.22 -0.09
N TYR A 85 -11.37 -12.44 0.70
CA TYR A 85 -10.25 -12.98 1.47
C TYR A 85 -10.71 -13.94 2.59
N SER A 86 -11.77 -13.62 3.33
CA SER A 86 -12.20 -14.45 4.47
C SER A 86 -12.95 -15.71 4.04
N GLU A 87 -14.02 -15.56 3.26
CA GLU A 87 -14.96 -16.65 2.98
C GLU A 87 -14.49 -17.56 1.84
N TYR A 88 -13.79 -17.00 0.85
CA TYR A 88 -13.39 -17.74 -0.35
C TYR A 88 -11.91 -18.16 -0.33
N LEU A 89 -11.04 -17.39 0.32
CA LEU A 89 -9.59 -17.66 0.36
C LEU A 89 -9.07 -18.08 1.76
N GLY A 90 -9.94 -18.10 2.77
CA GLY A 90 -9.65 -18.64 4.10
C GLY A 90 -8.69 -17.80 4.95
N ALA A 91 -8.48 -16.53 4.60
CA ALA A 91 -7.70 -15.61 5.41
C ALA A 91 -8.43 -15.23 6.71
N ILE A 92 -7.69 -14.78 7.72
CA ILE A 92 -8.26 -14.22 8.95
C ILE A 92 -8.31 -12.72 8.77
N VAL A 93 -9.49 -12.23 8.40
CA VAL A 93 -9.73 -10.82 8.09
C VAL A 93 -10.23 -10.06 9.32
N ASN A 94 -9.68 -8.88 9.55
CA ASN A 94 -10.25 -7.88 10.44
C ASN A 94 -10.67 -6.67 9.59
N LEU A 95 -11.98 -6.52 9.39
CA LEU A 95 -12.59 -5.40 8.68
C LEU A 95 -13.05 -4.35 9.69
N THR A 96 -12.56 -3.12 9.54
CA THR A 96 -12.94 -1.98 10.40
C THR A 96 -13.40 -0.81 9.53
N GLU A 97 -14.63 -0.37 9.73
CA GLU A 97 -15.16 0.85 9.10
C GLU A 97 -15.13 2.03 10.09
N ILE A 98 -14.56 3.15 9.65
CA ILE A 98 -14.55 4.40 10.41
C ILE A 98 -15.66 5.28 9.86
N ALA A 99 -16.79 5.32 10.56
CA ALA A 99 -18.06 5.88 10.05
C ALA A 99 -17.95 7.32 9.47
N ASP A 100 -17.13 8.18 10.06
CA ASP A 100 -16.98 9.58 9.64
C ASP A 100 -15.81 9.84 8.69
N ALA A 101 -15.02 8.82 8.36
CA ALA A 101 -13.81 9.00 7.55
C ALA A 101 -14.09 9.21 6.06
N GLN A 102 -13.35 10.13 5.46
CA GLN A 102 -13.14 10.27 4.02
C GLN A 102 -11.94 9.45 3.54
N HIS A 103 -11.70 9.47 2.22
CA HIS A 103 -10.55 8.85 1.57
C HIS A 103 -9.22 9.40 2.09
N SER A 104 -8.63 8.65 3.02
CA SER A 104 -7.40 9.02 3.71
C SER A 104 -6.81 7.81 4.44
N LEU A 105 -5.55 7.93 4.87
CA LEU A 105 -5.04 7.10 5.96
C LEU A 105 -5.42 7.72 7.30
N PHE A 106 -5.78 6.84 8.22
CA PHE A 106 -6.27 7.21 9.53
C PHE A 106 -5.12 7.23 10.53
N ILE A 107 -4.93 8.40 11.15
CA ILE A 107 -4.01 8.59 12.25
C ILE A 107 -4.74 8.92 13.55
N ASP A 108 -4.07 8.64 14.66
CA ASP A 108 -4.50 9.08 15.98
C ASP A 108 -4.02 10.50 16.30
N GLN A 109 -4.49 11.03 17.42
CA GLN A 109 -4.13 12.39 17.86
C GLN A 109 -2.62 12.55 18.09
N ALA A 110 -1.94 11.55 18.65
CA ALA A 110 -0.51 11.63 18.92
C ALA A 110 0.31 11.80 17.63
N THR A 111 -0.03 11.02 16.60
CA THR A 111 0.60 11.15 15.27
C THR A 111 0.24 12.49 14.61
N LYS A 112 -1.01 12.96 14.80
CA LYS A 112 -1.48 14.23 14.25
C LYS A 112 -0.74 15.43 14.86
N ASP A 113 -0.43 15.37 16.15
CA ASP A 113 0.32 16.42 16.86
C ASP A 113 1.74 16.61 16.28
N GLU A 114 2.31 15.57 15.69
CA GLU A 114 3.60 15.62 14.98
C GLU A 114 3.47 16.10 13.52
N CYS A 115 2.26 16.14 12.96
CA CYS A 115 2.01 16.41 11.55
C CYS A 115 1.26 17.72 11.31
N LEU A 116 2.01 18.77 11.00
CA LEU A 116 1.45 20.10 10.72
C LEU A 116 0.48 20.12 9.53
N TYR A 117 0.75 19.29 8.50
CA TYR A 117 0.00 19.28 7.25
C TYR A 117 -1.18 18.30 7.24
N CYS A 118 -1.21 17.32 8.15
CA CYS A 118 -2.32 16.38 8.25
C CYS A 118 -3.60 17.10 8.71
N SER A 119 -4.76 16.59 8.31
CA SER A 119 -6.05 17.17 8.66
C SER A 119 -6.48 16.78 10.08
N ASP A 120 -7.04 17.73 10.83
CA ASP A 120 -7.76 17.45 12.09
C ASP A 120 -9.19 16.93 11.87
N SER A 121 -9.68 16.98 10.64
CA SER A 121 -11.00 16.50 10.27
C SER A 121 -10.89 15.12 9.62
N CYS A 122 -11.47 14.11 10.27
CA CYS A 122 -11.60 12.75 9.73
C CYS A 122 -12.38 12.71 8.41
N SER A 123 -13.32 13.64 8.22
CA SER A 123 -14.14 13.75 7.02
C SER A 123 -13.53 14.68 5.95
N HIS A 124 -12.22 14.94 5.98
CA HIS A 124 -11.55 15.76 4.98
C HIS A 124 -11.15 14.92 3.76
N LEU A 125 -11.50 15.39 2.56
CA LEU A 125 -10.99 14.83 1.32
C LEU A 125 -10.01 15.84 0.71
N GLY A 126 -8.74 15.49 0.66
CA GLY A 126 -7.68 16.34 0.12
C GLY A 126 -6.30 15.98 0.66
N GLU A 127 -5.28 16.60 0.06
CA GLU A 127 -3.89 16.43 0.46
C GLU A 127 -3.67 16.82 1.94
N PRO A 128 -2.81 16.09 2.68
CA PRO A 128 -1.95 15.00 2.21
C PRO A 128 -2.64 13.61 2.24
N TYR A 129 -3.98 13.57 2.27
CA TYR A 129 -4.78 12.35 2.42
C TYR A 129 -4.45 11.58 3.71
N ILE A 130 -4.11 12.31 4.78
CA ILE A 130 -3.85 11.77 6.11
C ILE A 130 -4.69 12.56 7.10
N ASN A 131 -5.63 11.88 7.74
CA ASN A 131 -6.62 12.51 8.60
C ASN A 131 -6.55 11.95 10.01
N ASN A 132 -6.67 12.85 10.99
CA ASN A 132 -6.92 12.46 12.36
C ASN A 132 -8.35 11.94 12.50
N CYS A 133 -8.46 10.63 12.67
CA CYS A 133 -9.71 9.93 12.88
C CYS A 133 -9.82 9.36 14.30
N ASN A 134 -8.89 9.74 15.21
CA ASN A 134 -8.70 9.07 16.50
C ASN A 134 -8.57 7.54 16.37
N PHE A 135 -8.05 7.10 15.23
CA PHE A 135 -7.85 5.71 14.85
C PHE A 135 -6.51 5.61 14.15
N SER A 136 -5.63 4.73 14.61
CA SER A 136 -4.30 4.53 14.03
C SER A 136 -4.31 3.30 13.13
N ASP A 137 -4.24 3.50 11.82
CA ASP A 137 -4.05 2.40 10.86
C ASP A 137 -2.77 1.62 11.17
N ALA A 138 -1.67 2.33 11.46
CA ALA A 138 -0.39 1.72 11.82
C ALA A 138 -0.53 0.75 13.00
N LYS A 139 -1.18 1.18 14.09
CA LYS A 139 -1.41 0.32 15.25
C LYS A 139 -2.20 -0.93 14.90
N HIS A 140 -3.37 -0.76 14.28
CA HIS A 140 -4.29 -1.89 14.07
C HIS A 140 -3.78 -2.85 13.00
N ALA A 141 -3.18 -2.33 11.92
CA ALA A 141 -2.56 -3.15 10.90
C ALA A 141 -1.41 -3.99 11.47
N LEU A 142 -0.45 -3.36 12.17
CA LEU A 142 0.72 -4.09 12.69
C LEU A 142 0.35 -5.12 13.76
N LEU A 143 -0.56 -4.78 14.69
CA LEU A 143 -1.02 -5.74 15.71
C LEU A 143 -1.75 -6.93 15.07
N HIS A 144 -2.55 -6.71 14.03
CA HIS A 144 -3.25 -7.78 13.33
C HIS A 144 -2.31 -8.67 12.51
N ILE A 145 -1.38 -8.07 11.77
CA ILE A 145 -0.43 -8.77 10.89
C ILE A 145 0.55 -9.61 11.71
N TYR A 146 1.15 -9.06 12.77
CA TYR A 146 2.17 -9.77 13.54
C TYR A 146 1.61 -10.73 14.58
N ARG A 147 0.34 -10.60 14.97
CA ARG A 147 -0.35 -11.49 15.92
C ARG A 147 0.39 -11.75 17.23
N GLU A 148 1.16 -10.77 17.67
CA GLU A 148 1.91 -10.79 18.92
C GLU A 148 1.73 -9.47 19.65
N ASP A 149 2.09 -9.47 20.93
CA ASP A 149 2.08 -8.26 21.75
C ASP A 149 3.25 -7.36 21.33
N LEU A 150 2.97 -6.41 20.42
CA LEU A 150 3.92 -5.37 20.05
C LEU A 150 4.05 -4.33 21.17
N SER A 151 5.27 -3.83 21.35
CA SER A 151 5.53 -2.70 22.24
C SER A 151 4.87 -1.43 21.69
N PRO A 152 4.27 -0.59 22.56
CA PRO A 152 3.72 0.71 22.14
C PRO A 152 4.76 1.56 21.39
N PRO A 153 4.31 2.46 20.48
CA PRO A 153 5.22 3.25 19.68
C PRO A 153 6.04 4.19 20.57
N ILE A 154 7.31 4.37 20.21
CA ILE A 154 8.21 5.36 20.82
C ILE A 154 8.56 6.43 19.78
N PRO A 155 9.10 7.60 20.20
CA PRO A 155 9.53 8.62 19.24
C PRO A 155 10.51 8.04 18.23
N TRP A 156 10.20 8.23 16.94
CA TRP A 156 11.07 7.84 15.83
C TRP A 156 12.14 8.91 15.59
N LEU A 157 13.25 8.52 14.95
CA LEU A 157 14.37 9.42 14.68
C LEU A 157 14.42 9.78 13.20
N GLU A 158 14.44 11.06 12.86
CA GLU A 158 14.50 11.47 11.45
C GLU A 158 15.78 10.97 10.74
N ASP A 159 16.91 10.92 11.45
CA ASP A 159 18.18 10.37 10.96
C ASP A 159 18.14 8.84 10.73
N ASN A 160 17.04 8.17 11.08
CA ASN A 160 16.82 6.75 10.77
C ASN A 160 16.10 6.57 9.42
N ILE A 161 15.67 7.65 8.76
CA ILE A 161 15.17 7.59 7.39
C ILE A 161 16.37 7.60 6.43
N ILE A 162 16.47 6.56 5.61
CA ILE A 162 17.46 6.44 4.54
C ILE A 162 16.80 6.70 3.18
N THR A 163 17.56 7.29 2.27
CA THR A 163 17.19 7.44 0.87
C THR A 163 17.74 6.25 0.07
N ILE A 164 16.90 5.62 -0.72
CA ILE A 164 17.23 4.47 -1.56
C ILE A 164 17.23 4.91 -3.03
N ASN A 165 18.27 4.54 -3.77
CA ASN A 165 18.25 4.64 -5.23
C ASN A 165 17.34 3.54 -5.81
N GLN A 166 16.04 3.83 -5.93
CA GLN A 166 15.02 2.89 -6.41
C GLN A 166 15.31 2.44 -7.85
N SER A 167 15.91 3.30 -8.69
CA SER A 167 16.27 2.95 -10.06
C SER A 167 17.30 1.81 -10.17
N ALA A 168 18.11 1.59 -9.12
CA ALA A 168 19.05 0.47 -9.06
C ALA A 168 18.34 -0.90 -9.04
N PHE A 169 17.05 -0.93 -8.74
CA PHE A 169 16.23 -2.13 -8.65
C PHE A 169 15.32 -2.34 -9.85
N PHE A 170 15.29 -1.41 -10.81
CA PHE A 170 14.45 -1.50 -12.00
C PHE A 170 14.77 -2.75 -12.83
N PRO A 171 13.75 -3.50 -13.29
CA PRO A 171 13.96 -4.50 -14.33
C PRO A 171 14.40 -3.79 -15.61
N ARG A 172 15.27 -4.44 -16.40
CA ARG A 172 15.63 -3.93 -17.72
C ARG A 172 14.41 -4.02 -18.62
N ILE A 173 13.85 -2.87 -18.97
CA ILE A 173 12.82 -2.74 -19.99
C ILE A 173 13.45 -2.19 -21.28
N ASN A 174 12.87 -2.50 -22.44
CA ASN A 174 13.40 -2.06 -23.74
C ASN A 174 13.11 -0.56 -23.99
N THR A 175 13.45 0.32 -23.05
CA THR A 175 13.43 1.77 -23.22
C THR A 175 14.87 2.25 -23.45
N THR A 176 15.08 3.13 -24.44
CA THR A 176 16.41 3.35 -25.05
C THR A 176 17.14 4.61 -24.57
N ALA A 177 16.83 5.19 -23.40
CA ALA A 177 17.31 6.54 -23.08
C ALA A 177 18.11 6.70 -21.77
N ASN A 178 17.54 6.42 -20.59
CA ASN A 178 18.16 6.62 -19.27
C ASN A 178 17.23 6.15 -18.13
N ALA A 179 17.71 6.22 -16.88
CA ALA A 179 16.93 5.87 -15.67
C ALA A 179 15.62 6.66 -15.53
N THR A 180 15.60 7.93 -15.94
CA THR A 180 14.40 8.77 -15.91
C THR A 180 13.32 8.27 -16.88
N ALA A 181 13.71 7.84 -18.08
CA ALA A 181 12.78 7.23 -19.04
C ALA A 181 12.28 5.86 -18.56
N GLU A 182 13.12 5.09 -17.87
CA GLU A 182 12.69 3.85 -17.21
C GLU A 182 11.70 4.14 -16.06
N ALA A 183 12.00 5.14 -15.23
CA ALA A 183 11.18 5.59 -14.12
C ALA A 183 9.78 6.03 -14.59
N GLU A 184 9.70 6.85 -15.64
CA GLU A 184 8.45 7.26 -16.27
C GLU A 184 7.68 6.07 -16.85
N ALA A 185 8.37 5.16 -17.55
CA ALA A 185 7.75 3.97 -18.16
C ALA A 185 7.19 2.99 -17.12
N LEU A 186 7.86 2.84 -15.98
CA LEU A 186 7.42 2.01 -14.86
C LEU A 186 6.44 2.73 -13.91
N GLN A 187 6.22 4.03 -14.11
CA GLN A 187 5.54 4.91 -13.16
C GLN A 187 6.09 4.81 -11.73
N MET A 188 7.40 4.66 -11.60
CA MET A 188 8.11 4.55 -10.32
C MET A 188 9.20 5.62 -10.23
N SER A 189 9.30 6.32 -9.10
CA SER A 189 10.37 7.32 -8.91
C SER A 189 11.76 6.69 -8.96
N GLU A 190 12.79 7.47 -9.27
CA GLU A 190 14.18 7.02 -9.11
C GLU A 190 14.59 6.92 -7.63
N THR A 191 13.80 7.48 -6.71
CA THR A 191 14.07 7.55 -5.27
C THR A 191 13.00 6.84 -4.46
N ALA A 192 13.43 6.06 -3.46
CA ALA A 192 12.56 5.52 -2.40
C ALA A 192 13.11 5.88 -1.02
N PHE A 193 12.36 5.55 0.03
CA PHE A 193 12.81 5.74 1.40
C PHE A 193 12.64 4.46 2.21
N ALA A 194 13.42 4.33 3.27
CA ALA A 194 13.11 3.37 4.32
C ALA A 194 13.39 3.98 5.69
N TYR A 195 12.59 3.61 6.68
CA TYR A 195 12.90 3.82 8.08
C TYR A 195 13.63 2.59 8.63
N VAL A 196 14.86 2.76 9.09
CA VAL A 196 15.66 1.70 9.71
C VAL A 196 15.76 1.97 11.22
N PRO A 197 15.05 1.19 12.05
CA PRO A 197 15.11 1.36 13.49
C PRO A 197 16.52 1.33 14.06
N SER A 198 16.74 2.01 15.18
CA SER A 198 18.08 2.03 15.81
C SER A 198 18.60 0.62 16.15
N SER A 199 17.69 -0.30 16.48
CA SER A 199 18.00 -1.71 16.72
C SER A 199 18.45 -2.47 15.47
N CYS A 200 18.13 -2.00 14.27
CA CYS A 200 18.42 -2.67 13.00
C CYS A 200 19.73 -2.22 12.34
N LYS A 201 20.31 -1.08 12.73
CA LYS A 201 21.52 -0.51 12.10
C LYS A 201 22.78 -1.37 12.22
N GLY A 202 22.82 -2.31 13.16
CA GLY A 202 23.95 -3.24 13.36
C GLY A 202 23.71 -4.66 12.84
N ASP A 203 22.45 -5.07 12.68
CA ASP A 203 22.06 -6.41 12.24
C ASP A 203 20.67 -6.39 11.59
N ALA A 204 20.60 -5.86 10.37
CA ALA A 204 19.36 -5.75 9.60
C ALA A 204 18.65 -7.10 9.40
N ARG A 205 19.39 -8.21 9.42
CA ARG A 205 18.85 -9.58 9.21
C ARG A 205 18.00 -10.06 10.38
N SER A 206 18.18 -9.46 11.56
CA SER A 206 17.36 -9.74 12.73
C SER A 206 16.02 -8.98 12.72
N CYS A 207 15.87 -8.01 11.81
CA CYS A 207 14.70 -7.16 11.72
C CYS A 207 13.70 -7.64 10.65
N ARG A 208 12.45 -7.29 10.89
CA ARG A 208 11.34 -7.53 9.96
C ARG A 208 11.24 -6.39 8.96
N VAL A 209 10.58 -6.61 7.83
CA VAL A 209 10.29 -5.55 6.84
C VAL A 209 8.78 -5.41 6.70
N HIS A 210 8.29 -4.20 6.86
CA HIS A 210 6.93 -3.80 6.48
C HIS A 210 7.02 -2.86 5.28
N VAL A 211 6.22 -3.08 4.24
CA VAL A 211 6.17 -2.15 3.11
C VAL A 211 4.95 -1.26 3.25
N GLN A 212 5.17 0.05 3.25
CA GLN A 212 4.11 1.05 3.35
C GLN A 212 3.98 1.82 2.04
N TYR A 213 3.03 1.39 1.21
CA TYR A 213 2.65 2.08 -0.02
C TYR A 213 1.82 3.33 0.28
N HIS A 214 2.12 4.42 -0.42
CA HIS A 214 1.30 5.63 -0.43
C HIS A 214 0.16 5.53 -1.45
N GLY A 215 -0.89 6.34 -1.30
CA GLY A 215 -1.97 6.46 -2.30
C GLY A 215 -1.60 7.35 -3.49
N CYS A 216 -2.51 7.50 -4.45
CA CYS A 216 -2.36 8.46 -5.56
C CYS A 216 -2.12 9.89 -5.02
N GLY A 217 -1.28 10.69 -5.68
CA GLY A 217 -0.97 12.06 -5.23
C GLY A 217 -0.21 12.16 -3.89
N CYS A 218 0.16 11.05 -3.28
CA CYS A 218 0.83 11.02 -1.97
C CYS A 218 2.34 10.77 -2.04
N SER A 219 2.94 10.84 -3.24
CA SER A 219 4.39 10.65 -3.39
C SER A 219 5.16 11.85 -2.85
N GLN A 220 6.47 11.67 -2.63
CA GLN A 220 7.34 12.74 -2.17
C GLN A 220 7.49 13.91 -3.14
N MET A 221 7.12 13.74 -4.41
CA MET A 221 7.24 14.78 -5.43
C MET A 221 6.09 15.79 -5.36
N GLU A 222 5.01 15.48 -4.64
CA GLU A 222 3.88 16.38 -4.51
C GLU A 222 4.18 17.52 -3.53
N LEU A 223 3.81 18.76 -3.91
CA LEU A 223 4.28 19.96 -3.23
C LEU A 223 3.81 20.06 -1.77
N LEU A 224 2.58 19.66 -1.49
CA LEU A 224 2.02 19.70 -0.13
C LEU A 224 2.36 18.43 0.65
N THR A 225 2.57 17.31 -0.03
CA THR A 225 2.82 16.02 0.62
C THR A 225 4.29 15.88 1.00
N GLY A 226 5.23 16.07 0.07
CA GLY A 226 6.66 15.89 0.33
C GLY A 226 6.94 14.62 1.14
N MET A 227 7.72 14.75 2.22
CA MET A 227 8.02 13.61 3.12
C MET A 227 6.92 13.31 4.15
N THR A 228 5.74 13.96 4.08
CA THR A 228 4.68 13.81 5.08
C THR A 228 4.20 12.37 5.19
N PHE A 229 4.01 11.67 4.07
CA PHE A 229 3.60 10.26 4.10
C PHE A 229 4.66 9.35 4.73
N VAL A 230 5.94 9.57 4.41
CA VAL A 230 7.06 8.80 4.99
C VAL A 230 7.17 9.03 6.50
N LYS A 231 6.88 10.25 6.97
CA LYS A 231 7.12 10.66 8.36
C LYS A 231 5.92 10.47 9.28
N HIS A 232 4.70 10.72 8.79
CA HIS A 232 3.53 11.01 9.63
C HIS A 232 2.35 10.05 9.42
N THR A 233 2.63 8.81 9.07
CA THR A 233 1.63 7.72 9.00
C THR A 233 1.54 6.93 10.31
N GLY A 234 2.40 7.22 11.29
CA GLY A 234 2.47 6.54 12.59
C GLY A 234 3.30 5.25 12.58
N PHE A 235 3.66 4.71 11.41
CA PHE A 235 4.41 3.45 11.30
C PHE A 235 5.82 3.53 11.91
N ASN A 236 6.54 4.65 11.75
CA ASN A 236 7.93 4.77 12.22
C ASN A 236 8.09 4.61 13.73
N GLY A 237 7.15 5.11 14.53
CA GLY A 237 7.21 4.96 15.99
C GLY A 237 6.98 3.52 16.46
N TRP A 238 6.07 2.80 15.79
CA TRP A 238 5.87 1.37 16.01
C TRP A 238 7.09 0.57 15.54
N ALA A 239 7.66 0.94 14.41
CA ALA A 239 8.87 0.34 13.85
C ALA A 239 10.07 0.46 14.78
N GLU A 240 10.31 1.66 15.32
CA GLU A 240 11.40 1.93 16.27
C GLU A 240 11.30 1.05 17.52
N ALA A 241 10.07 0.87 18.04
CA ALA A 241 9.83 0.06 19.23
C ALA A 241 9.95 -1.46 19.01
N ASN A 242 9.81 -1.94 17.76
CA ASN A 242 9.55 -3.36 17.48
C ASN A 242 10.52 -4.01 16.48
N ALA A 243 11.62 -3.35 16.12
CA ALA A 243 12.61 -3.85 15.16
C ALA A 243 11.99 -4.21 13.80
N ILE A 244 11.16 -3.31 13.29
CA ILE A 244 10.51 -3.43 11.97
C ILE A 244 11.08 -2.32 11.09
N MET A 245 11.82 -2.66 10.03
CA MET A 245 12.18 -1.72 8.99
C MET A 245 10.93 -1.40 8.16
N VAL A 246 10.70 -0.13 7.84
CA VAL A 246 9.57 0.28 7.00
C VAL A 246 10.07 0.77 5.66
N LEU A 247 9.74 0.07 4.58
CA LEU A 247 10.06 0.47 3.21
C LEU A 247 8.93 1.34 2.66
N TYR A 248 9.28 2.48 2.07
CA TYR A 248 8.39 3.43 1.42
C TYR A 248 8.76 3.58 -0.05
N PRO A 249 8.36 2.64 -0.92
CA PRO A 249 8.49 2.78 -2.37
C PRO A 249 7.79 4.06 -2.84
N GLN A 250 8.25 4.67 -3.93
CA GLN A 250 7.63 5.88 -4.48
C GLN A 250 7.22 5.67 -5.93
N SER A 251 5.99 6.08 -6.26
CA SER A 251 5.55 6.19 -7.65
C SER A 251 6.16 7.41 -8.35
N TRP A 252 6.03 7.49 -9.68
CA TRP A 252 6.53 8.61 -10.46
C TRP A 252 5.59 9.81 -10.39
N GLY A 253 6.09 11.00 -9.99
CA GLY A 253 5.27 12.20 -9.91
C GLY A 253 4.06 11.99 -8.98
N ILE A 254 2.84 12.26 -9.44
CA ILE A 254 1.60 12.07 -8.66
C ILE A 254 0.83 10.79 -9.01
N SER A 255 1.46 9.88 -9.77
CA SER A 255 0.81 8.66 -10.25
C SER A 255 0.37 7.72 -9.13
N CYS A 256 -0.64 6.91 -9.42
CA CYS A 256 -1.01 5.76 -8.60
C CYS A 256 -0.05 4.59 -8.83
N TRP A 257 -0.11 3.59 -7.94
CA TRP A 257 0.44 2.27 -8.23
C TRP A 257 -0.36 1.61 -9.36
N ASN A 258 0.26 0.71 -10.12
CA ASN A 258 -0.43 0.00 -11.18
C ASN A 258 -1.42 -1.00 -10.60
N TRP A 259 -2.72 -0.73 -10.70
CA TRP A 259 -3.78 -1.54 -10.10
C TRP A 259 -4.87 -1.98 -11.08
N ASP A 260 -4.87 -1.44 -12.30
CA ASP A 260 -5.85 -1.68 -13.35
C ASP A 260 -5.24 -2.27 -14.63
N GLY A 261 -3.90 -2.27 -14.75
CA GLY A 261 -3.20 -2.77 -15.91
C GLY A 261 -3.21 -1.82 -17.12
N GLU A 262 -3.61 -0.55 -16.93
CA GLU A 262 -3.58 0.45 -18.00
C GLU A 262 -2.14 0.86 -18.39
N GLN A 263 -1.15 0.51 -17.59
CA GLN A 263 0.26 0.79 -17.90
C GLN A 263 0.79 -0.16 -18.98
N ALA A 264 1.06 0.40 -20.16
CA ALA A 264 1.49 -0.36 -21.34
C ALA A 264 2.74 -1.23 -21.13
N TYR A 265 3.64 -0.86 -20.22
CA TYR A 265 4.87 -1.62 -19.94
C TYR A 265 4.69 -2.70 -18.88
N ASP A 266 3.60 -2.67 -18.12
CA ASP A 266 3.35 -3.58 -17.00
C ASP A 266 1.92 -4.17 -17.06
N PRO A 267 1.56 -4.89 -18.13
CA PRO A 267 0.23 -5.50 -18.27
C PRO A 267 0.01 -6.70 -17.33
N GLY A 268 1.06 -7.19 -16.66
CA GLY A 268 1.01 -8.26 -15.67
C GLY A 268 1.09 -7.74 -14.23
N TYR A 269 0.61 -6.53 -13.98
CA TYR A 269 0.76 -5.74 -12.76
C TYR A 269 0.40 -6.45 -11.45
N ASP A 270 -0.56 -7.38 -11.49
CA ASP A 270 -1.06 -8.19 -10.37
C ASP A 270 -0.56 -9.64 -10.43
N THR A 271 0.56 -9.90 -11.12
CA THR A 271 1.13 -11.24 -11.30
C THR A 271 2.60 -11.29 -10.91
N ASN A 272 3.21 -12.48 -10.95
CA ASN A 272 4.65 -12.70 -10.84
C ASN A 272 5.48 -12.04 -11.95
N GLN A 273 4.83 -11.46 -12.98
CA GLN A 273 5.46 -10.68 -14.04
C GLN A 273 5.41 -9.18 -13.80
N SER A 274 4.77 -8.73 -12.71
CA SER A 274 4.61 -7.32 -12.36
C SER A 274 5.96 -6.63 -12.22
N LEU A 275 6.14 -5.54 -12.96
CA LEU A 275 7.36 -4.76 -12.92
C LEU A 275 7.44 -3.96 -11.61
N GLN A 276 6.34 -3.33 -11.17
CA GLN A 276 6.35 -2.56 -9.91
C GLN A 276 6.58 -3.46 -8.70
N LEU A 277 5.90 -4.62 -8.61
CA LEU A 277 6.12 -5.57 -7.51
C LEU A 277 7.54 -6.16 -7.54
N THR A 278 8.11 -6.39 -8.72
CA THR A 278 9.50 -6.84 -8.86
C THR A 278 10.49 -5.84 -8.25
N VAL A 279 10.31 -4.54 -8.50
CA VAL A 279 11.18 -3.49 -7.94
C VAL A 279 11.12 -3.50 -6.41
N VAL A 280 9.90 -3.55 -5.85
CA VAL A 280 9.72 -3.54 -4.39
C VAL A 280 10.26 -4.81 -3.74
N ASN A 281 10.03 -6.00 -4.33
CA ASN A 281 10.57 -7.26 -3.82
C ASN A 281 12.10 -7.25 -3.75
N ARG A 282 12.78 -6.68 -4.76
CA ARG A 282 14.24 -6.53 -4.72
C ARG A 282 14.71 -5.56 -3.64
N MET A 283 13.97 -4.50 -3.35
CA MET A 283 14.26 -3.59 -2.23
C MET A 283 14.04 -4.26 -0.87
N ILE A 284 12.97 -5.07 -0.72
CA ILE A 284 12.73 -5.87 0.47
C ILE A 284 13.92 -6.80 0.72
N GLU A 285 14.35 -7.54 -0.29
CA GLU A 285 15.52 -8.44 -0.19
C GLU A 285 16.78 -7.66 0.20
N ALA A 286 17.05 -6.53 -0.44
CA ALA A 286 18.21 -5.71 -0.15
C ALA A 286 18.22 -5.19 1.30
N LEU A 287 17.08 -4.77 1.85
CA LEU A 287 16.93 -4.41 3.26
C LEU A 287 17.15 -5.63 4.17
N ALA A 288 16.45 -6.73 3.89
CA ALA A 288 16.49 -7.94 4.72
C ALA A 288 17.89 -8.55 4.79
N TYR A 289 18.70 -8.43 3.72
CA TYR A 289 20.09 -8.89 3.71
C TYR A 289 21.11 -7.86 4.24
N GLY A 290 20.67 -6.62 4.52
CA GLY A 290 21.53 -5.53 5.01
C GLY A 290 22.43 -4.91 3.94
N VAL A 291 22.02 -4.96 2.66
CA VAL A 291 22.81 -4.43 1.54
C VAL A 291 22.68 -2.91 1.43
N ILE A 292 21.54 -2.35 1.84
CA ILE A 292 21.20 -0.93 1.71
C ILE A 292 20.86 -0.27 3.06
N VAL A 293 21.24 -0.92 4.17
CA VAL A 293 21.06 -0.43 5.54
C VAL A 293 22.34 0.24 6.04
#